data_AF-L0E3D0-F1
#
_entry.id   AF-L0E3D0-F1
#
_cell.length_a   1.000
_cell.length_b   1.000
_cell.length_c   1.000
_cell.angle_alpha   90.00
_cell.angle_beta   90.00
_cell.angle_gamma   90.00
#
_symmetry.space_group_name_H-M   'P 1'
#
loop_
_entity.id
_entity.type
_entity.pdbx_description
1 polymer ?
#
loop_
_entity_poly.entity_id
_entity_poly.type
_entity_poly.pdbx_seq_one_letter_code
_entity_poly.pdbx_strand_id
1 'polypeptide(L)' 'MHLLQAGVDISVIALWLGHESPVPTHQYVEADLAMKERALARIHEPDARIQRYRAPDSLIDFLKTL' A
#
# COMPACT_ATOMS: atom_id res chain seq x y z
N MET A 1 -5.51 -5.76 16.70
CA MET A 1 -7.00 -5.73 16.70
C MET A 1 -7.52 -7.12 16.33
N HIS A 2 -8.19 -7.82 17.23
CA HIS A 2 -8.56 -9.23 17.03
C HIS A 2 -9.54 -9.47 15.85
N LEU A 3 -10.43 -8.51 15.54
CA LEU A 3 -11.37 -8.63 14.41
C LEU A 3 -10.66 -8.60 13.05
N LEU A 4 -9.70 -7.69 12.88
CA LEU A 4 -8.87 -7.60 11.69
C LEU A 4 -7.97 -8.84 11.51
N GLN A 5 -7.43 -9.35 12.62
CA GLN A 5 -6.65 -10.59 12.65
C GLN A 5 -7.48 -11.82 12.31
N ALA A 6 -8.76 -11.84 12.71
CA ALA A 6 -9.72 -12.87 12.34
C ALA A 6 -10.20 -12.78 10.87
N GLY A 7 -9.71 -11.80 10.11
CA GLY A 7 -10.03 -11.63 8.68
C GLY A 7 -11.31 -10.85 8.39
N VAL A 8 -11.86 -10.14 9.39
CA VAL A 8 -12.98 -9.23 9.16
C VAL A 8 -12.49 -8.00 8.41
N ASP A 9 -13.17 -7.65 7.32
CA ASP A 9 -12.80 -6.50 6.49
C ASP A 9 -12.90 -5.17 7.27
N ILE A 10 -11.96 -4.26 7.00
CA ILE A 10 -11.88 -2.97 7.70
C ILE A 10 -13.13 -2.11 7.50
N SER A 11 -13.82 -2.21 6.36
CA SER A 11 -15.07 -1.50 6.11
C SER A 11 -16.21 -2.01 7.00
N VAL A 12 -16.23 -3.31 7.30
CA VAL A 12 -17.21 -3.93 8.20
C VAL A 12 -16.95 -3.49 9.65
N ILE A 13 -15.68 -3.42 10.05
CA ILE A 13 -15.29 -2.91 11.38
C ILE A 13 -15.67 -1.43 11.51
N ALA A 14 -15.42 -0.62 10.49
CA ALA A 14 -15.82 0.80 10.47
C ALA A 14 -17.35 0.96 10.59
N LEU A 15 -18.12 0.14 9.87
CA LEU A 15 -19.58 0.13 9.94
C LEU A 15 -20.09 -0.24 11.34
N TRP A 16 -19.53 -1.27 11.98
CA TRP A 16 -19.91 -1.64 13.36
C TRP A 16 -19.57 -0.57 14.40
N LEU A 17 -18.55 0.25 14.15
CA LEU A 17 -18.18 1.39 14.98
C LEU A 17 -19.00 2.66 14.67
N GLY A 18 -19.89 2.61 13.68
CA GLY A 18 -20.72 3.75 13.27
C GLY A 18 -19.95 4.83 12.50
N HIS A 19 -18.78 4.50 11.95
CA HIS A 19 -18.01 5.42 11.12
C HIS A 19 -18.56 5.43 9.69
N GLU A 20 -18.81 6.62 9.14
CA GLU A 20 -19.21 6.80 7.73
C GLU A 20 -18.07 6.49 6.74
N SER A 21 -16.84 6.37 7.23
CA SER A 21 -15.63 6.14 6.45
C SER A 21 -14.65 5.24 7.22
N PRO A 22 -13.88 4.37 6.52
CA PRO A 22 -12.84 3.57 7.16
C PRO A 22 -11.59 4.39 7.52
N VAL A 23 -11.49 5.66 7.11
CA VAL A 23 -10.35 6.56 7.38
C VAL A 23 -9.95 6.61 8.87
N PRO A 24 -10.86 6.84 9.84
CA PRO A 24 -10.52 6.78 11.28
C PRO A 24 -10.09 5.40 11.77
N THR A 25 -10.32 4.34 10.99
CA THR A 25 -9.99 2.94 11.34
C THR A 25 -8.68 2.48 10.67
N HIS A 26 -8.07 3.32 9.82
CA HIS A 26 -6.85 2.97 9.06
C HIS A 26 -5.64 2.70 9.95
N GLN A 27 -5.54 3.39 11.09
CA GLN A 27 -4.46 3.19 12.07
C GLN A 27 -4.39 1.74 12.58
N TYR A 28 -5.50 1.00 12.59
CA TYR A 28 -5.52 -0.40 13.03
C TYR A 28 -4.87 -1.36 12.02
N VAL A 29 -4.84 -1.01 10.74
CA VAL A 29 -4.13 -1.76 9.69
C VAL A 29 -2.62 -1.52 9.81
N GLU A 30 -2.20 -0.30 10.13
CA GLU A 30 -0.78 0.03 10.28
C GLU A 30 -0.13 -0.65 11.51
N ALA A 31 -0.91 -0.91 12.56
CA ALA A 31 -0.43 -1.50 13.81
C ALA A 31 -0.37 -3.04 13.82
N ASP A 32 -0.89 -3.74 12.81
CA ASP A 32 -0.96 -5.21 12.80
C ASP A 32 0.21 -5.87 12.05
N LEU A 33 1.29 -6.16 12.79
CA LEU A 33 2.49 -6.82 12.25
C LEU A 33 2.19 -8.18 11.61
N ALA A 34 1.29 -8.98 12.19
CA ALA A 34 0.93 -10.29 11.66
C ALA A 34 0.19 -10.20 10.32
N MET A 35 -0.52 -9.09 10.06
CA MET A 35 -1.12 -8.84 8.75
C MET A 35 -0.08 -8.40 7.73
N LYS A 36 0.90 -7.57 8.12
CA LYS A 36 2.03 -7.20 7.26
C LYS A 36 2.86 -8.41 6.85
N GLU A 37 3.16 -9.31 7.77
CA GLU A 37 3.87 -10.57 7.49
C GLU A 37 3.09 -11.47 6.52
N ARG A 38 1.78 -11.64 6.73
CA ARG A 38 0.93 -12.41 5.80
C ARG A 38 0.84 -11.78 4.41
N ALA A 39 0.79 -10.45 4.33
CA ALA A 39 0.80 -9.74 3.06
C ALA A 39 2.14 -9.93 2.34
N LEU A 40 3.27 -9.76 3.04
CA LEU A 40 4.60 -10.01 2.50
C LEU A 40 4.77 -11.44 2.02
N ALA A 41 4.28 -12.43 2.77
CA ALA A 41 4.35 -13.84 2.38
C ALA A 41 3.53 -14.18 1.11
N ARG A 42 2.55 -13.35 0.75
CA ARG A 42 1.72 -13.51 -0.45
C ARG A 42 2.25 -12.72 -1.66
N ILE A 43 3.17 -11.79 -1.43
CA ILE A 43 3.79 -11.02 -2.50
C ILE A 43 4.95 -11.85 -3.05
N HIS A 44 4.85 -12.21 -4.32
CA HIS A 44 5.99 -12.71 -5.06
C HIS A 44 6.73 -11.52 -5.67
N GLU A 45 8.06 -11.56 -5.70
CA GLU A 45 8.82 -10.58 -6.47
C GLU A 45 8.31 -10.61 -7.92
N PRO A 46 7.91 -9.46 -8.48
CA PRO A 46 7.52 -9.42 -9.87
C PRO A 46 8.72 -9.84 -10.71
N ASP A 47 8.51 -10.78 -11.64
CA ASP A 47 9.51 -11.18 -12.65
C ASP A 47 9.64 -10.09 -13.73
N ALA A 48 9.80 -8.85 -13.27
CA ALA A 48 9.94 -7.66 -14.06
C ALA A 48 11.35 -7.16 -13.86
N ARG A 49 12.12 -7.08 -14.95
CA ARG A 49 13.37 -6.32 -14.93
C ARG A 49 13.04 -4.89 -14.54
N ILE A 50 13.53 -4.46 -13.37
CA ILE A 50 13.46 -3.07 -12.94
C ILE A 50 14.24 -2.24 -13.97
N GLN A 51 13.54 -1.69 -14.96
CA GLN A 51 14.10 -0.78 -15.93
C GLN A 51 14.19 0.58 -15.26
N ARG A 52 15.41 1.01 -14.91
CA ARG A 52 15.63 2.40 -14.55
C ARG A 52 15.32 3.24 -15.78
N TYR A 53 14.51 4.28 -15.60
CA TYR A 53 14.25 5.24 -16.65
C TYR A 53 15.58 5.82 -17.17
N ARG A 54 15.77 5.77 -18.48
CA ARG A 54 16.88 6.41 -19.17
C ARG A 54 16.31 7.55 -19.99
N ALA A 55 16.60 8.78 -19.56
CA ALA A 55 16.16 9.97 -20.28
C ALA A 55 16.75 9.98 -21.70
N PRO A 56 15.94 10.30 -22.73
CA PRO A 56 16.48 10.56 -24.06
C PRO A 56 17.26 11.87 -24.07
N ASP A 57 18.24 11.98 -24.96
CA ASP A 57 19.14 13.14 -25.05
C ASP A 57 18.36 14.45 -25.20
N SER A 58 17.25 14.43 -25.93
CA SER A 58 16.35 15.58 -26.11
C SER A 58 15.77 16.13 -24.80
N LEU A 59 15.47 15.26 -23.82
CA LEU A 59 14.98 15.68 -22.51
C LEU A 59 16.10 16.32 -21.68
N ILE A 60 17.31 15.75 -21.74
CA ILE A 60 18.48 16.29 -21.04
C ILE A 60 18.85 17.65 -21.62
N ASP A 61 18.80 17.81 -22.94
CA ASP A 61 19.13 19.07 -23.61
C ASP A 61 18.09 20.15 -23.31
N PHE A 62 16.80 19.81 -23.28
CA PHE A 62 15.75 20.73 -22.81
C PHE A 62 16.01 21.21 -21.38
N LEU A 63 16.32 20.29 -20.44
CA LEU A 63 16.56 20.64 -19.04
C LEU A 63 17.81 21.51 -18.83
N LYS A 64 18.84 21.39 -19.70
CA LYS A 64 20.03 22.26 -19.66
C LYS A 64 19.74 23.70 -20.11
N THR A 65 18.63 23.93 -20.79
CA THR A 65 18.23 25.26 -21.31
C THR A 65 17.27 26.03 -20.41
N LEU A 66 16.88 25.44 -19.27
CA LEU A 66 16.15 26.09 -18.17
C LEU A 66 17.13 26.71 -17.17
#